data_AF-A0A8T8E8A9-F1
#
_entry.id   AF-A0A8T8E8A9-F1
#
_cell.length_a   1.000
_cell.length_b   1.000
_cell.length_c   1.000
_cell.angle_alpha   90.00
_cell.angle_beta   90.00
_cell.angle_gamma   90.00
#
_symmetry.space_group_name_H-M   'P 1'
#
loop_
_entity.id
_entity.type
_entity.pdbx_description
1 polymer ?
#
loop_
_entity_poly.entity_id
_entity_poly.type
_entity_poly.pdbx_seq_one_letter_code
_entity_poly.pdbx_strand_id
1 'polypeptide(L)' 'MSDIIITLLLGALVIQFPIGILMYLDGKRLDLKNPEMYWLGVIVPAGGFAVILYYLSERKTLPKNEPEMP' A
#
# COMPACT_ATOMS: atom_id res chain seq x y z
N MET A 1 -1.52 -28.19 9.10
CA MET A 1 -1.57 -27.37 7.86
C MET A 1 -2.15 -25.98 8.13
N SER A 2 -3.26 -25.87 8.87
CA SER A 2 -3.82 -24.59 9.37
C SER A 2 -2.79 -23.69 10.04
N ASP A 3 -1.95 -24.25 10.91
CA ASP A 3 -1.05 -23.46 11.76
C ASP A 3 0.06 -22.79 10.96
N ILE A 4 0.56 -23.47 9.93
CA ILE A 4 1.53 -22.92 8.97
C ILE A 4 0.88 -21.78 8.17
N ILE A 5 -0.36 -21.96 7.70
CA ILE A 5 -1.08 -20.92 6.93
C ILE A 5 -1.28 -19.68 7.81
N ILE A 6 -1.77 -19.86 9.04
CA ILE A 6 -1.98 -18.76 9.99
C ILE A 6 -0.66 -18.04 10.29
N THR A 7 0.41 -18.80 10.53
CA THR A 7 1.75 -18.23 10.78
C THR A 7 2.26 -17.42 9.60
N LEU A 8 2.07 -17.91 8.36
CA LEU A 8 2.46 -17.19 7.16
C LEU A 8 1.65 -15.91 6.94
N LEU A 9 0.33 -15.95 7.19
CA LEU A 9 -0.53 -14.77 7.06
C LEU A 9 -0.18 -13.70 8.11
N LEU A 10 0.09 -14.10 9.35
CA LEU A 10 0.55 -13.19 10.39
C LEU A 10 1.93 -12.61 10.07
N GLY A 11 2.87 -13.44 9.61
CA GLY A 11 4.18 -12.99 9.17
C GLY A 11 4.10 -12.01 7.99
N ALA A 12 3.21 -12.28 7.03
CA ALA A 12 2.94 -11.37 5.93
C ALA A 12 2.40 -10.02 6.43
N LEU A 13 1.45 -10.00 7.37
CA LEU A 13 0.93 -8.77 7.96
C LEU A 13 2.01 -7.96 8.68
N VAL A 14 2.89 -8.63 9.45
CA VAL A 14 4.02 -7.97 10.14
C VAL A 14 4.98 -7.29 9.16
N ILE A 15 5.17 -7.85 7.96
CA ILE A 15 6.01 -7.26 6.91
C ILE A 15 5.25 -6.18 6.12
N GLN A 16 3.98 -6.45 5.79
CA GLN A 16 3.12 -5.56 5.01
C GLN A 16 2.82 -4.26 5.75
N PHE A 17 2.64 -4.30 7.06
CA PHE A 17 2.25 -3.13 7.85
C PHE A 17 3.32 -2.01 7.80
N PRO A 18 4.62 -2.26 8.05
CA PRO A 18 5.69 -1.29 7.82
C PRO A 18 5.77 -0.79 6.38
N ILE A 19 5.65 -1.66 5.38
CA ILE A 19 5.69 -1.28 3.96
C ILE A 19 4.54 -0.33 3.63
N GLY A 20 3.34 -0.64 4.12
CA GLY A 20 2.17 0.21 3.96
C GLY A 20 2.39 1.60 4.55
N ILE A 21 3.00 1.70 5.74
CA ILE A 21 3.32 3.00 6.35
C ILE A 21 4.27 3.79 5.45
N LEU A 22 5.31 3.15 4.93
CA LEU A 22 6.25 3.80 4.00
C LEU A 22 5.54 4.28 2.73
N MET A 23 4.66 3.47 2.16
CA MET A 23 3.85 3.85 1.00
C MET A 23 2.90 5.00 1.31
N TYR A 24 2.31 5.06 2.50
CA TYR A 24 1.46 6.17 2.92
C TYR A 24 2.25 7.48 3.00
N LEU A 25 3.43 7.45 3.63
CA LEU A 25 4.30 8.61 3.73
C LEU A 25 4.81 9.06 2.36
N ASP A 26 5.17 8.10 1.50
CA ASP A 26 5.57 8.37 0.11
C ASP A 26 4.41 8.98 -0.69
N GLY A 27 3.20 8.43 -0.58
CA GLY A 27 2.01 8.93 -1.24
C GLY A 27 1.63 10.35 -0.81
N LYS A 28 1.81 10.66 0.49
CA LYS A 28 1.69 12.03 0.99
C LYS A 28 2.73 12.98 0.39
N ARG A 29 3.99 12.54 0.25
CA ARG A 29 5.04 13.34 -0.41
C ARG A 29 4.78 13.55 -1.89
N LEU A 30 4.10 12.62 -2.54
CA LEU A 30 3.70 12.70 -3.95
C LEU A 30 2.39 13.45 -4.18
N ASP A 31 1.76 13.94 -3.11
CA ASP A 31 0.46 14.60 -3.12
C ASP A 31 -0.62 13.76 -3.82
N LEU A 32 -0.66 12.47 -3.49
CA LEU A 32 -1.70 11.56 -3.99
C LEU A 32 -3.07 11.96 -3.44
N LYS A 33 -4.11 11.73 -4.26
CA LYS A 33 -5.50 12.02 -3.87
C LYS A 33 -5.96 11.18 -2.68
N ASN A 34 -5.61 9.89 -2.66
CA ASN A 34 -6.05 8.95 -1.64
C ASN A 34 -4.89 8.03 -1.20
N PRO A 35 -3.88 8.55 -0.45
CA PRO A 35 -2.74 7.73 -0.01
C PRO A 35 -3.17 6.63 0.98
N GLU A 36 -4.28 6.82 1.70
CA GLU A 36 -4.86 5.84 2.63
C GLU A 36 -5.36 4.58 1.92
N MET A 37 -5.88 4.71 0.69
CA MET A 37 -6.37 3.56 -0.08
C MET A 37 -5.24 2.59 -0.42
N TYR A 38 -4.06 3.10 -0.75
CA TYR A 38 -2.89 2.27 -1.01
C TYR A 38 -2.41 1.60 0.28
N TRP A 39 -2.42 2.32 1.40
CA TRP A 39 -2.07 1.75 2.71
C TRP A 39 -3.01 0.60 3.12
N LEU A 40 -4.32 0.81 3.03
CA LEU A 40 -5.33 -0.19 3.37
C LEU A 40 -5.26 -1.40 2.43
N GLY A 41 -4.99 -1.18 1.15
CA GLY A 41 -4.77 -2.25 0.18
C GLY A 41 -3.57 -3.15 0.51
N VAL A 42 -2.52 -2.61 1.13
CA VAL A 42 -1.33 -3.36 1.55
C VAL A 42 -1.60 -4.27 2.75
N ILE A 43 -2.54 -3.91 3.62
CA ILE A 43 -2.85 -4.67 4.85
C ILE A 43 -3.74 -5.89 4.57
N VAL A 44 -4.29 -6.04 3.36
CA VAL A 44 -5.04 -7.23 2.98
C VAL A 44 -4.09 -8.43 2.86
N PRO A 45 -4.26 -9.51 3.65
CA PRO A 45 -3.38 -10.67 3.60
C PRO A 45 -3.32 -11.25 2.18
N ALA A 46 -2.11 -11.56 1.69
CA ALA A 46 -1.79 -11.95 0.31
C ALA A 46 -2.07 -10.90 -0.78
N GLY A 47 -3.18 -10.16 -0.72
CA GLY A 47 -3.52 -9.08 -1.67
C GLY A 47 -2.55 -7.89 -1.60
N GLY A 48 -1.99 -7.62 -0.42
CA GLY A 48 -1.08 -6.51 -0.19
C GLY A 48 0.18 -6.54 -1.06
N PHE A 49 0.67 -7.72 -1.43
CA PHE A 49 1.81 -7.84 -2.34
C PHE A 49 1.50 -7.30 -3.74
N ALA A 50 0.31 -7.59 -4.27
CA ALA A 50 -0.11 -7.06 -5.56
C ALA A 50 -0.25 -5.53 -5.52
N VAL A 51 -0.78 -4.98 -4.43
CA VAL A 51 -0.90 -3.53 -4.22
C VAL A 51 0.47 -2.86 -4.11
N ILE A 52 1.42 -3.47 -3.40
CA ILE A 52 2.80 -2.97 -3.33
C ILE A 52 3.41 -2.90 -4.73
N LEU A 53 3.31 -3.99 -5.50
CA LEU A 53 3.88 -4.06 -6.85
C LEU A 53 3.25 -3.04 -7.79
N TYR A 54 1.92 -2.93 -7.77
CA TYR A 54 1.19 -1.95 -8.58
C TYR A 54 1.54 -0.50 -8.19
N TYR A 55 1.58 -0.19 -6.90
CA TYR A 55 1.95 1.14 -6.43
C TYR A 55 3.35 1.52 -6.91
N LEU A 56 4.32 0.60 -6.82
CA LEU A 56 5.69 0.86 -7.26
C LEU A 56 5.81 0.99 -8.78
N SER A 57 5.08 0.18 -9.55
CA SER A 57 5.10 0.26 -11.02
C SER A 57 4.48 1.56 -11.52
N GLU A 58 3.38 1.97 -10.91
CA GLU A 58 2.53 3.07 -11.37
C GLU A 58 2.76 4.36 -10.57
N ARG A 59 3.75 4.39 -9.66
CA ARG A 59 4.03 5.48 -8.71
C ARG A 59 3.98 6.89 -9.31
N LYS A 60 4.44 7.03 -10.55
CA LYS A 60 4.55 8.34 -11.23
C LYS A 60 3.23 8.82 -11.84
N THR A 61 2.34 7.89 -12.16
CA THR A 61 1.07 8.07 -12.88
C THR A 61 -0.14 7.93 -11.96
N LEU A 62 0.07 7.58 -10.68
CA LEU A 62 -1.00 7.55 -9.68
C LEU A 62 -1.75 8.89 -9.60
N PRO A 63 -3.07 8.88 -9.32
CA PRO A 63 -3.87 10.10 -9.21
C PRO A 63 -3.34 11.01 -8.10
N LYS A 64 -2.91 12.20 -8.50
CA LYS A 64 -2.48 13.29 -7.60
C LYS A 64 -3.62 14.27 -7.39
N ASN A 65 -3.53 15.06 -6.34
CA ASN A 65 -4.35 16.26 -6.25
C ASN A 65 -3.95 17.18 -7.41
N GLU A 66 -4.92 17.54 -8.25
CA GLU A 66 -4.70 18.59 -9.24
C GLU A 66 -4.68 19.93 -8.49
N PRO A 67 -3.81 20.88 -8.87
CA PRO A 67 -3.91 22.23 -8.35
C PRO A 67 -5.28 22.78 -8.75
N GLU A 68 -6.07 23.22 -7.76
CA GLU A 68 -7.29 23.98 -8.02
C GLU A 68 -6.92 25.16 -8.93
N MET A 69 -7.34 25.10 -10.19
CA MET A 69 -7.15 26.22 -11.11
C MET A 69 -8.16 27.32 -10.68
N PRO A 70 -7.68 28.55 -10.41
CA PRO A 70 -8.49 29.63 -9.83
C PRO A 70 -9.61 30.12 -10.77
#